data_AF-A0AA97CSF8-F1
#
_entry.id   AF-A0AA97CSF8-F1
#
_cell.length_a   1.000
_cell.length_b   1.000
_cell.length_c   1.000
_cell.angle_alpha   90.00
_cell.angle_beta   90.00
_cell.angle_gamma   90.00
#
_symmetry.space_group_name_H-M   'P 1'
#
loop_
_entity.id
_entity.type
_entity.pdbx_description
1 polymer ?
#
loop_
_entity_poly.entity_id
_entity_poly.type
_entity_poly.pdbx_seq_one_letter_code
_entity_poly.pdbx_strand_id
1 'polypeptide(L)' 'MTAVYLSASEVAERIGVVRSAISRYKMPPPDALIGATRGWLPETIDAWNADRPGRGARTDLTR' A
#
# COMPACT_ATOMS: atom_id res chain seq x y z
N MET A 1 16.80 -8.15 16.27
CA MET A 1 16.30 -7.47 15.06
C MET A 1 15.00 -6.79 15.39
N THR A 2 14.80 -5.54 14.96
CA THR A 2 13.56 -4.78 15.13
C THR A 2 12.75 -4.83 13.83
N ALA A 3 11.50 -5.26 13.90
CA ALA A 3 10.59 -5.18 12.76
C ALA A 3 10.06 -3.74 12.62
N VAL A 4 10.12 -3.19 11.41
CA VAL A 4 9.58 -1.86 11.08
C VAL A 4 8.33 -2.06 10.23
N TYR A 5 7.21 -1.52 10.69
CA TYR A 5 5.92 -1.60 10.01
C TYR A 5 5.54 -0.24 9.44
N LEU A 6 4.97 -0.26 8.24
CA LEU A 6 4.44 0.89 7.53
C LEU A 6 3.00 1.15 7.98
N SER A 7 2.72 2.38 8.37
CA SER A 7 1.37 2.93 8.51
C SER A 7 0.72 3.16 7.15
N ALA A 8 -0.60 3.36 7.13
CA ALA A 8 -1.32 3.68 5.89
C ALA A 8 -0.78 4.92 5.14
N SER A 9 -0.17 5.88 5.85
CA SER A 9 0.48 7.03 5.23
C SER A 9 1.75 6.63 4.48
N GLU A 10 2.63 5.86 5.14
CA GLU A 10 3.90 5.41 4.57
C GLU A 10 3.68 4.42 3.42
N VAL A 11 2.62 3.62 3.48
CA VAL A 11 2.19 2.78 2.36
C VAL A 11 1.82 3.65 1.14
N ALA A 12 1.11 4.76 1.35
CA ALA A 12 0.73 5.66 0.27
C ALA A 12 1.94 6.30 -0.40
N GLU A 13 2.89 6.78 0.41
CA GLU A 13 4.17 7.33 -0.06
C GLU A 13 4.97 6.29 -0.85
N ARG A 14 5.09 5.06 -0.31
CA ARG A 14 5.82 3.96 -0.94
C ARG A 14 5.30 3.60 -2.33
N ILE A 15 3.99 3.61 -2.53
CA ILE A 15 3.35 3.25 -3.80
C ILE A 15 3.00 4.46 -4.69
N GLY A 16 3.42 5.66 -4.30
CA GLY A 16 3.27 6.88 -5.08
C GLY A 16 1.83 7.38 -5.23
N VAL A 17 0.99 7.24 -4.20
CA VAL A 17 -0.42 7.66 -4.22
C VAL A 17 -0.74 8.61 -3.08
N VAL A 18 -1.82 9.36 -3.22
CA VAL A 18 -2.36 10.16 -2.12
C VAL A 18 -2.90 9.26 -1.00
N ARG A 19 -2.67 9.63 0.26
CA ARG A 19 -3.13 8.86 1.43
C ARG A 19 -4.62 8.52 1.41
N SER A 20 -5.45 9.42 0.89
CA SER A 20 -6.90 9.21 0.76
C SER A 20 -7.28 8.11 -0.24
N ALA A 21 -6.37 7.72 -1.15
CA ALA A 21 -6.60 6.61 -2.08
C ALA A 21 -6.49 5.25 -1.38
N ILE A 22 -5.70 5.15 -0.30
CA ILE A 22 -5.50 3.89 0.43
C ILE A 22 -6.81 3.30 0.95
N SER A 23 -7.75 4.14 1.41
CA SER A 23 -9.05 3.66 1.90
C SER A 23 -9.93 3.07 0.81
N ARG A 24 -9.63 3.34 -0.47
CA ARG A 24 -10.37 2.82 -1.62
C ARG A 24 -9.80 1.50 -2.13
N TYR A 25 -8.57 1.16 -1.75
CA TYR A 25 -7.94 -0.08 -2.17
C TYR A 25 -8.38 -1.24 -1.29
N LYS A 26 -8.49 -2.42 -1.91
CA LYS A 26 -8.54 -3.69 -1.19
C LYS A 26 -7.13 -4.01 -0.70
N MET A 27 -6.78 -3.42 0.43
CA MET A 27 -5.49 -3.61 1.10
C MET A 27 -5.33 -5.07 1.58
N PRO A 28 -4.09 -5.59 1.62
CA PRO A 28 -3.85 -6.89 2.21
C PRO A 28 -4.14 -6.84 3.72
N PRO A 29 -4.34 -8.00 4.38
CA PRO A 29 -4.39 -8.08 5.83
C PRO A 29 -3.19 -7.38 6.47
N PRO A 30 -3.36 -6.64 7.57
CA PRO A 30 -2.24 -6.01 8.27
C PRO A 30 -1.37 -7.05 8.97
N ASP A 31 -0.05 -6.88 8.88
CA ASP A 31 0.94 -7.71 9.57
C ASP A 31 1.00 -7.38 11.07
N ALA A 32 0.64 -6.15 11.45
CA ALA A 32 0.55 -5.72 12.83
C ALA A 32 -0.68 -4.83 13.07
N LEU A 33 -1.28 -4.96 14.26
CA LEU A 33 -2.34 -4.10 14.75
C LEU A 33 -1.91 -3.44 16.05
N ILE A 34 -2.03 -2.12 16.12
CA ILE A 34 -1.78 -1.32 17.33
C ILE A 34 -3.07 -0.56 17.63
N GLY A 35 -3.94 -1.18 18.43
CA GLY A 35 -5.31 -0.70 18.62
C GLY A 35 -6.05 -0.66 17.28
N ALA A 36 -6.48 0.53 16.86
CA ALA A 36 -7.13 0.75 15.55
C ALA A 36 -6.13 0.96 14.40
N THR A 37 -4.84 1.11 14.69
CA THR A 37 -3.81 1.39 13.68
C THR A 37 -3.37 0.09 13.02
N ARG A 38 -3.39 0.08 11.68
CA ARG A 38 -2.89 -1.02 10.85
C ARG A 38 -1.45 -0.74 10.43
N GLY A 39 -0.60 -1.75 10.57
CA GLY A 39 0.78 -1.77 10.12
C GLY A 39 1.01 -2.91 9.12
N TRP A 40 1.80 -2.65 8.09
CA TRP A 40 2.22 -3.64 7.11
C TRP A 40 3.74 -3.69 7.00
N LEU A 41 4.29 -4.86 6.72
CA LEU A 41 5.69 -4.95 6.36
C LEU A 41 5.92 -4.36 4.96
N PRO A 42 7.10 -3.78 4.71
CA PRO A 42 7.47 -3.32 3.37
C PRO A 42 7.28 -4.38 2.29
N GLU A 43 7.67 -5.62 2.58
CA GLU A 43 7.55 -6.78 1.68
C GLU A 43 6.10 -7.16 1.37
N THR A 44 5.21 -7.12 2.36
CA THR A 44 3.76 -7.37 2.18
C THR A 44 3.16 -6.35 1.20
N ILE A 45 3.55 -5.08 1.34
CA ILE A 45 3.06 -4.00 0.46
C ILE A 45 3.66 -4.10 -0.93
N ASP A 46 4.93 -4.45 -1.07
CA ASP A 46 5.58 -4.59 -2.37
C ASP A 46 4.96 -5.74 -3.18
N ALA A 47 4.76 -6.90 -2.55
CA ALA A 47 4.11 -8.05 -3.16
C ALA A 47 2.68 -7.69 -3.60
N TRP A 48 1.89 -7.11 -2.68
CA TRP A 48 0.53 -6.67 -3.00
C TRP A 48 0.50 -5.60 -4.11
N ASN A 49 1.40 -4.61 -4.10
CA ASN A 49 1.43 -3.54 -5.09
C ASN A 49 1.84 -4.05 -6.48
N ALA A 50 2.65 -5.11 -6.56
CA ALA A 50 2.97 -5.78 -7.82
C ALA A 50 1.72 -6.42 -8.44
N ASP A 51 0.87 -7.05 -7.63
CA ASP A 51 -0.31 -7.78 -8.11
C ASP A 51 -1.61 -6.94 -8.10
N ARG A 52 -1.57 -5.70 -7.58
CA ARG A 52 -2.80 -4.94 -7.36
C ARG A 52 -3.53 -4.62 -8.68
N PRO A 53 -4.84 -4.91 -8.77
CA PRO A 53 -5.65 -4.54 -9.92
C PRO A 53 -5.81 -3.00 -9.98
N GLY A 54 -5.62 -2.42 -11.16
CA GLY A 54 -5.78 -0.98 -11.35
C GLY A 54 -4.53 -0.15 -11.05
N ARG A 55 -3.31 -0.67 -11.29
CA ARG A 55 -2.18 0.21 -11.64
C ARG A 55 -2.68 1.06 -12.79
N GLY A 56 -2.95 2.34 -12.57
CA GLY A 56 -3.39 3.29 -13.58
C GLY A 56 -2.30 3.50 -14.63
N ALA A 57 -1.94 2.46 -15.37
CA ALA A 57 -1.46 2.60 -16.72
C ALA A 57 -2.65 3.23 -17.45
N ARG A 58 -2.65 4.55 -17.51
CA ARG A 58 -3.16 5.21 -18.70
C ARG A 58 -2.27 4.78 -19.86
N THR A 59 -2.44 3.54 -20.33
CA THR A 59 -1.83 3.07 -21.57
C THR A 59 -2.36 3.88 -22.77
N ASP A 60 -3.38 4.70 -22.56
CA ASP A 60 -3.94 5.67 -23.51
C ASP A 60 -3.14 6.97 -23.68
N LEU A 61 -2.16 7.29 -22.82
CA LEU A 61 -1.33 8.50 -22.96
C LEU A 61 -0.11 8.34 -23.89
N THR A 62 0.05 7.17 -24.52
CA THR A 62 1.01 6.95 -25.61
C THR A 62 0.28 6.88 -26.95
N ARG A 63 0.05 8.04 -27.56
CA ARG A 63 -0.14 8.19 -29.02
C ARG A 63 0.48 9.49 -29.49
#